data_AF-A0A4S5BB08-F1
#
_entry.id   AF-A0A4S5BB08-F1
#
_cell.length_a   1.000
_cell.length_b   1.000
_cell.length_c   1.000
_cell.angle_alpha   90.00
_cell.angle_beta   90.00
_cell.angle_gamma   90.00
#
_symmetry.space_group_name_H-M   'P 1'
#
loop_
_entity.id
_entity.type
_entity.pdbx_description
1 polymer ?
#
loop_
_entity_poly.entity_id
_entity_poly.type
_entity_poly.pdbx_seq_one_letter_code
_entity_poly.pdbx_strand_id
1 'polypeptide(L)'
;MDPRRDPERLSLASYPLSHPVQARFSDLDGNGHLNNVALASFYEDARITLDWRIFTDGKPVPFENFTFVAANISIHYLAEARYPATYVVGCGVGRIGTSSFVHSAGLFRD
;
A
#
# COMPACT_ATOMS: atom_id res chain seq x y z
N MET A 1 -22.32 2.34 4.82
CA MET A 1 -21.39 3.39 4.35
C MET A 1 -20.70 2.91 3.10
N ASP A 2 -20.35 3.82 2.19
CA ASP A 2 -19.48 3.50 1.06
C ASP A 2 -18.06 3.26 1.58
N PRO A 3 -17.50 2.03 1.49
CA PRO A 3 -16.18 1.72 2.04
C PRO A 3 -15.05 2.54 1.40
N ARG A 4 -15.31 3.22 0.27
CA ARG A 4 -14.36 4.09 -0.44
C ARG A 4 -14.10 5.42 0.28
N ARG A 5 -15.03 5.89 1.12
CA ARG A 5 -14.96 7.20 1.79
C ARG A 5 -15.12 7.09 3.31
N ASP A 6 -14.72 5.96 3.86
CA ASP A 6 -14.63 5.80 5.30
C ASP A 6 -13.60 6.79 5.87
N PRO A 7 -14.00 7.71 6.77
CA PRO A 7 -13.09 8.72 7.33
C PRO A 7 -11.85 8.13 7.99
N GLU A 8 -11.95 6.95 8.62
CA GLU A 8 -10.78 6.32 9.25
C GLU A 8 -9.74 5.92 8.21
N ARG A 9 -10.16 5.49 7.02
CA ARG A 9 -9.25 5.11 5.91
C ARG A 9 -8.62 6.32 5.22
N LEU A 10 -9.13 7.52 5.46
CA LEU A 10 -8.60 8.78 4.91
C LEU A 10 -7.57 9.44 5.83
N SER A 11 -7.27 8.86 6.99
CA SER A 11 -6.25 9.36 7.91
C SER A 11 -5.01 8.47 7.87
N LEU A 12 -3.85 9.06 7.58
CA LEU A 12 -2.57 8.37 7.67
C LEU A 12 -2.32 7.82 9.08
N ALA A 13 -2.79 8.51 10.12
CA ALA A 13 -2.63 8.10 11.52
C ALA A 13 -3.35 6.80 11.87
N SER A 14 -4.28 6.32 11.02
CA SER A 14 -4.97 5.05 11.21
C SER A 14 -4.11 3.83 10.88
N TYR A 15 -2.91 4.04 10.32
CA TYR A 15 -2.03 2.97 9.86
C TYR A 15 -0.76 2.86 10.71
N PRO A 16 -0.37 1.66 11.15
CA PRO A 16 0.84 1.45 11.95
C PRO A 16 2.14 1.62 11.16
N LEU A 17 2.12 1.39 9.84
CA LEU A 17 3.24 1.66 8.94
C LEU A 17 2.98 2.92 8.14
N SER A 18 3.95 3.84 8.13
CA SER A 18 4.07 4.92 7.16
C SER A 18 5.29 4.65 6.28
N HIS A 19 5.07 4.42 4.99
CA HIS A 19 6.12 4.05 4.03
C HIS A 19 6.26 5.15 2.95
N PRO A 20 7.34 5.94 2.95
CA PRO A 20 7.53 7.00 1.97
C PRO A 20 7.88 6.42 0.59
N VAL A 21 7.27 6.94 -0.46
CA VAL A 21 7.54 6.55 -1.85
C VAL A 21 7.66 7.78 -2.73
N GLN A 22 8.73 7.84 -3.51
CA GLN A 22 8.95 8.91 -4.47
C GLN A 22 8.42 8.50 -5.84
N ALA A 23 7.54 9.34 -6.42
CA ALA A 23 7.08 9.15 -7.78
C ALA A 23 8.21 9.39 -8.78
N ARG A 24 8.33 8.49 -9.76
CA ARG A 24 9.32 8.55 -10.83
C ARG A 24 8.68 9.04 -12.11
N PHE A 25 9.47 9.64 -13.00
CA PHE A 25 8.97 10.01 -14.33
C PHE A 25 8.47 8.78 -15.11
N SER A 26 9.11 7.62 -14.91
CA SER A 26 8.70 6.34 -15.51
C SER A 26 7.32 5.83 -15.05
N ASP A 27 6.80 6.38 -13.97
CA ASP A 27 5.50 5.99 -13.41
C ASP A 27 4.35 6.70 -14.14
N LEU A 28 4.64 7.68 -15.00
CA LEU A 28 3.63 8.41 -15.76
C LEU A 28 3.02 7.56 -16.89
N ASP A 29 1.73 7.73 -17.11
CA ASP A 29 1.05 7.30 -18.33
C ASP A 29 1.08 8.39 -19.42
N GLY A 30 0.50 8.09 -20.58
CA GLY A 30 0.39 9.04 -21.70
C GLY A 30 -0.46 10.28 -21.40
N ASN A 31 -1.21 10.31 -20.29
CA ASN A 31 -2.00 11.46 -19.85
C ASN A 31 -1.24 12.34 -18.84
N GLY A 32 -0.02 11.96 -18.45
CA GLY A 32 0.79 12.71 -17.49
C GLY A 32 0.39 12.49 -16.03
N HIS A 33 -0.36 11.41 -15.73
CA HIS A 33 -0.67 10.99 -14.37
C HIS A 33 0.09 9.73 -13.99
N LEU A 34 0.26 9.46 -12.70
CA LEU A 34 0.81 8.17 -12.28
C LEU A 34 -0.12 7.05 -12.73
N ASN A 35 0.44 6.09 -13.44
CA ASN A 35 -0.29 4.96 -13.96
C ASN A 35 -0.73 4.01 -12.82
N ASN A 36 -1.76 3.23 -13.09
CA ASN A 36 -2.35 2.31 -12.12
C ASN A 36 -1.38 1.22 -11.64
N VAL A 37 -0.47 0.76 -12.49
CA VAL A 37 0.55 -0.26 -12.15
C VAL A 37 1.56 0.28 -11.16
N ALA A 38 2.05 1.51 -11.36
CA ALA A 38 2.97 2.18 -10.45
C ALA A 38 2.33 2.33 -9.07
N LEU A 39 1.06 2.76 -9.02
CA LEU A 39 0.31 2.85 -7.77
C LEU A 39 0.16 1.50 -7.07
N ALA A 40 -0.09 0.42 -7.82
CA ALA A 40 -0.13 -0.94 -7.25
C ALA A 40 1.22 -1.37 -6.68
N SER A 41 2.33 -1.06 -7.35
CA SER A 41 3.69 -1.33 -6.86
C SER A 41 4.02 -0.58 -5.57
N PHE A 42 3.52 0.66 -5.39
CA PHE A 42 3.72 1.40 -4.14
C PHE A 42 3.06 0.70 -2.95
N TYR A 43 1.83 0.19 -3.14
CA TYR A 43 1.14 -0.59 -2.11
C TYR A 43 1.83 -1.93 -1.84
N GLU A 44 2.34 -2.59 -2.87
CA GLU A 44 3.08 -3.84 -2.71
C GLU A 44 4.36 -3.65 -1.89
N ASP A 45 5.14 -2.63 -2.17
CA ASP A 45 6.39 -2.33 -1.46
C ASP A 45 6.15 -2.04 0.04
N ALA A 46 5.11 -1.24 0.34
CA ALA A 46 4.69 -0.98 1.70
C ALA A 46 4.19 -2.24 2.42
N ARG A 47 3.42 -3.08 1.70
CA ARG A 47 2.91 -4.35 2.22
C ARG A 47 4.05 -5.30 2.59
N ILE A 48 5.01 -5.49 1.70
CA ILE A 48 6.17 -6.35 1.94
C ILE A 48 7.02 -5.81 3.09
N THR A 49 7.18 -4.49 3.17
CA THR A 49 7.86 -3.83 4.30
C THR A 49 7.16 -4.12 5.63
N LEU A 50 5.83 -4.08 5.67
CA LEU A 50 5.06 -4.46 6.86
C LEU A 50 5.26 -5.95 7.18
N ASP A 51 5.16 -6.83 6.18
CA ASP A 51 5.30 -8.27 6.35
C ASP A 51 6.69 -8.62 6.90
N TRP A 52 7.76 -7.97 6.44
CA TRP A 52 9.09 -8.14 7.03
C TRP A 52 9.15 -7.67 8.48
N ARG A 53 8.55 -6.53 8.83
CA ARG A 53 8.50 -6.08 10.23
C ARG A 53 7.80 -7.09 11.14
N ILE A 54 6.77 -7.77 10.64
CA ILE A 54 5.97 -8.72 11.43
C ILE A 54 6.67 -10.09 11.52
N PHE A 55 7.19 -10.62 10.41
CA PHE A 55 7.61 -12.02 10.32
C PHE A 55 9.12 -12.24 10.31
N THR A 56 9.91 -11.21 10.02
CA THR A 56 11.38 -11.34 9.86
C THR A 56 12.16 -10.29 10.66
N ASP A 57 11.54 -9.67 11.67
CA ASP A 57 12.14 -8.61 12.49
C ASP A 57 12.69 -7.46 11.61
N GLY A 58 11.94 -7.14 10.54
CA GLY A 58 12.27 -6.08 9.59
C GLY A 58 13.34 -6.44 8.55
N LYS A 59 13.86 -7.67 8.55
CA LYS A 59 14.92 -8.07 7.61
C LYS A 59 14.33 -8.37 6.22
N PRO A 60 14.90 -7.83 5.14
CA PRO A 60 14.43 -8.07 3.77
C PRO A 60 14.90 -9.42 3.24
N VAL A 61 14.42 -10.49 3.88
CA VAL A 61 14.77 -11.88 3.57
C VAL A 61 13.53 -12.66 3.14
N PRO A 62 13.70 -13.78 2.41
CA PRO A 62 12.59 -14.68 2.13
C PRO A 62 11.93 -15.19 3.43
N PHE A 63 10.63 -15.45 3.37
CA PHE A 63 9.93 -16.07 4.48
C PHE A 63 10.30 -17.55 4.56
N GLU A 64 10.90 -17.95 5.68
CA GLU A 64 11.19 -19.34 5.98
C GLU A 64 9.90 -19.97 6.53
N ASN A 65 9.38 -21.02 5.88
CA ASN A 65 8.19 -21.83 6.26
C ASN A 65 6.84 -21.51 5.59
N PHE A 66 6.66 -20.39 4.90
CA PHE A 66 5.40 -20.13 4.17
C PHE A 66 5.60 -19.18 2.98
N THR A 67 4.64 -19.20 2.06
CA THR A 67 4.56 -18.28 0.92
C THR A 67 3.27 -17.49 0.99
N PHE A 68 3.36 -16.17 0.86
CA PHE A 68 2.17 -15.33 0.69
C PHE A 68 1.72 -15.33 -0.76
N VAL A 69 0.41 -15.46 -0.96
CA VAL A 69 -0.23 -15.31 -2.27
C VAL A 69 -1.29 -14.21 -2.14
N ALA A 70 -1.23 -13.22 -3.03
CA ALA A 70 -2.26 -12.19 -3.12
C ALA A 70 -3.52 -12.78 -3.77
N ALA A 71 -4.47 -13.23 -2.94
CA ALA A 71 -5.72 -13.83 -3.42
C ALA A 71 -6.69 -12.80 -4.02
N ASN A 72 -6.67 -11.56 -3.51
CA ASN A 72 -7.47 -10.46 -4.02
C ASN A 72 -6.75 -9.13 -3.79
N ILE A 73 -6.82 -8.24 -4.79
CA ILE A 73 -6.36 -6.85 -4.68
C ILE A 73 -7.50 -5.96 -5.15
N SER A 74 -7.89 -5.01 -4.30
CA SER A 74 -8.90 -4.00 -4.63
C SER A 74 -8.32 -2.62 -4.33
N ILE A 75 -8.22 -1.79 -5.37
CA ILE A 75 -7.71 -0.43 -5.28
C ILE A 75 -8.81 0.53 -5.72
N HIS A 76 -9.10 1.51 -4.88
CA HIS A 76 -10.04 2.59 -5.21
C HIS A 76 -9.25 3.88 -5.41
N TYR A 77 -9.28 4.41 -6.64
CA TYR A 77 -8.64 5.67 -6.97
C TYR A 77 -9.59 6.83 -6.62
N LEU A 78 -9.24 7.59 -5.57
CA LEU A 78 -10.06 8.69 -5.06
C LEU A 78 -9.69 10.05 -5.68
N ALA A 79 -8.43 10.21 -6.10
CA ALA A 79 -7.89 11.41 -6.73
C ALA A 79 -6.70 11.06 -7.62
N GLU A 80 -6.34 11.97 -8.54
CA GLU A 80 -5.17 11.82 -9.41
C GLU A 80 -3.86 11.98 -8.62
N ALA A 81 -2.92 11.06 -8.85
CA ALA A 81 -1.55 11.18 -8.38
C ALA A 81 -0.66 11.71 -9.51
N ARG A 82 0.19 12.69 -9.19
CA ARG A 82 1.01 13.45 -10.12
C ARG A 82 2.50 13.33 -9.81
N TYR A 83 3.31 13.54 -10.83
CA TYR A 83 4.75 13.77 -10.73
C TYR A 83 5.06 15.25 -10.97
N PRO A 84 6.08 15.85 -10.33
CA PRO A 84 6.89 15.29 -9.25
C PRO A 84 6.17 15.39 -7.90
N ALA A 85 6.23 14.32 -7.10
CA ALA A 85 5.73 14.32 -5.73
C ALA A 85 6.33 13.16 -4.93
N THR A 86 6.35 13.34 -3.60
CA THR A 86 6.57 12.26 -2.64
C THR A 86 5.22 11.91 -2.02
N TYR A 87 4.94 10.63 -1.92
CA TYR A 87 3.74 10.09 -1.30
C TYR A 87 4.12 9.29 -0.05
N VAL A 88 3.14 9.05 0.81
CA VAL A 88 3.27 8.12 1.93
C VAL A 88 2.20 7.06 1.79
N VAL A 89 2.60 5.79 1.78
CA VAL A 89 1.68 4.67 1.89
C VAL A 89 1.49 4.35 3.36
N GLY A 90 0.27 4.57 3.87
CA GLY A 90 -0.17 3.99 5.13
C GLY A 90 -0.51 2.52 4.93
N CYS A 91 0.00 1.60 5.75
CA CYS A 91 -0.31 0.17 5.65
C CYS A 91 -0.50 -0.47 7.04
N GLY A 92 -1.42 -1.43 7.13
CA GLY A 92 -1.69 -2.22 8.33
C GLY A 92 -2.51 -3.47 8.04
N VAL A 93 -2.78 -4.28 9.07
CA VAL A 93 -3.66 -5.45 8.97
C VAL A 93 -5.07 -5.06 9.42
N GLY A 94 -6.04 -5.12 8.51
CA GLY A 94 -7.44 -4.74 8.77
C GLY A 94 -8.33 -5.91 9.20
N ARG A 95 -7.97 -7.14 8.85
CA ARG A 95 -8.72 -8.34 9.26
C ARG A 95 -7.81 -9.56 9.31
N ILE A 96 -7.96 -10.38 10.34
CA ILE A 96 -7.27 -11.68 10.48
C ILE A 96 -8.32 -12.79 10.43
N GLY A 97 -8.08 -13.78 9.56
CA GLY A 97 -8.85 -15.02 9.48
C GLY A 97 -8.05 -16.21 10.01
N THR A 98 -8.44 -17.42 9.64
CA THR A 98 -7.76 -18.67 10.07
C THR A 98 -6.51 -18.97 9.26
N SER A 99 -6.56 -18.77 7.93
CA SER A 99 -5.47 -19.04 7.00
C SER A 99 -5.19 -17.87 6.03
N SER A 100 -5.75 -16.70 6.32
CA SER A 100 -5.59 -15.49 5.52
C SER A 100 -5.75 -14.25 6.39
N PHE A 101 -5.24 -13.12 5.91
CA PHE A 101 -5.46 -11.81 6.49
C PHE A 101 -5.57 -10.79 5.37
N VAL A 102 -6.11 -9.62 5.70
CA VAL A 102 -6.34 -8.52 4.77
C VAL A 102 -5.49 -7.35 5.19
N HIS A 103 -4.60 -6.91 4.31
CA HIS A 103 -3.96 -5.62 4.43
C HIS A 103 -4.95 -4.50 4.13
N SER A 104 -4.93 -3.46 4.96
CA SER A 104 -5.58 -2.18 4.67
C SER A 104 -4.49 -1.17 4.39
N ALA A 105 -4.64 -0.40 3.30
CA ALA A 105 -3.68 0.62 2.93
C ALA A 105 -4.37 1.86 2.34
N GLY A 106 -3.65 2.99 2.39
CA GLY A 106 -4.02 4.25 1.78
C GLY A 106 -2.78 5.00 1.28
N LEU A 107 -2.93 5.78 0.21
CA LEU A 107 -1.87 6.62 -0.34
C LEU A 107 -2.17 8.09 -0.02
N PHE A 108 -1.20 8.75 0.58
CA PHE A 108 -1.33 10.10 1.11
C PHE A 108 -0.29 11.03 0.50
N ARG A 109 -0.65 12.29 0.40
CA ARG A 109 0.22 13.41 0.04
C ARG A 109 -0.19 14.59 0.92
N ASP A 110 0.77 15.41 1.32
CA ASP A 110 0.48 16.74 1.89
C ASP A 110 -0.39 17.60 0.95
#